data_AF-A0A9E6EX84-F1
#
_entry.id   AF-A0A9E6EX84-F1
#
_cell.length_a   1.000
_cell.length_b   1.000
_cell.length_c   1.000
_cell.angle_alpha   90.00
_cell.angle_beta   90.00
_cell.angle_gamma   90.00
#
_symmetry.space_group_name_H-M   'P 1'
#
loop_
_entity.id
_entity.type
_entity.pdbx_description
1 polymer ?
#
loop_
_entity_poly.entity_id
_entity_poly.type
_entity_poly.pdbx_seq_one_letter_code
_entity_poly.pdbx_strand_id
1 'polypeptide(L)'
;MDLFNKEKYNPAKECFDKTIDVITDLQSEIRISSEYYAAICAIELFHNDAEYLLNKFIISHPDNSKVELANFQLAKLYYRQQKYLKAEKAFEDVDVYDLNTEELSEYYFKSGYSFFMLKKY
;
A
#
# COMPACT_ATOMS: atom_id res chain seq x y z
N MET A 1 -13.70 9.28 -3.99
CA MET A 1 -12.75 8.93 -5.08
C MET A 1 -12.31 10.15 -5.89
N ASP A 2 -13.17 11.12 -6.19
CA ASP A 2 -12.80 12.25 -7.07
C ASP A 2 -11.60 13.09 -6.63
N LEU A 3 -11.40 13.30 -5.32
CA LEU A 3 -10.23 14.04 -4.82
C LEU A 3 -8.93 13.23 -4.97
N PHE A 4 -9.00 11.93 -4.69
CA PHE A 4 -7.88 11.00 -4.83
C PHE A 4 -7.45 10.90 -6.29
N ASN A 5 -8.40 10.74 -7.22
CA ASN A 5 -8.15 10.67 -8.66
C ASN A 5 -7.61 11.99 -9.24
N LYS A 6 -7.79 13.11 -8.53
CA LYS A 6 -7.23 14.44 -8.87
C LYS A 6 -5.92 14.71 -8.14
N GLU A 7 -5.30 13.70 -7.54
CA GLU A 7 -4.05 13.76 -6.77
C GLU A 7 -4.10 14.75 -5.59
N LYS A 8 -5.31 15.10 -5.13
CA LYS A 8 -5.51 15.98 -3.98
C LYS A 8 -5.47 15.14 -2.70
N TYR A 9 -4.30 14.62 -2.38
CA TYR A 9 -4.14 13.62 -1.31
C TYR A 9 -4.46 14.14 0.09
N ASN A 10 -4.11 15.37 0.42
CA ASN A 10 -4.46 15.98 1.72
C ASN A 10 -5.98 15.98 1.97
N PRO A 11 -6.80 16.66 1.14
CA PRO A 11 -8.24 16.68 1.37
C PRO A 11 -8.90 15.31 1.12
N ALA A 12 -8.32 14.47 0.25
CA ALA A 12 -8.79 13.09 0.10
C ALA A 12 -8.62 12.29 1.40
N LYS A 13 -7.45 12.38 2.04
CA LYS A 13 -7.17 11.71 3.32
C LYS A 13 -8.17 12.13 4.39
N GLU A 14 -8.42 13.43 4.54
CA GLU A 14 -9.41 13.94 5.51
C GLU A 14 -10.81 13.36 5.27
N CYS A 15 -11.24 13.21 4.02
CA CYS A 15 -12.52 12.57 3.70
C CYS A 15 -12.54 11.09 4.07
N PHE A 16 -11.45 10.36 3.83
CA PHE A 16 -11.35 8.96 4.21
C PHE A 16 -11.32 8.78 5.73
N ASP A 17 -10.53 9.57 6.45
CA ASP A 17 -10.47 9.56 7.92
C ASP A 17 -11.86 9.79 8.53
N LYS A 18 -12.61 10.78 8.04
CA LYS A 18 -14.01 11.02 8.45
C LYS A 18 -14.92 9.82 8.21
N THR A 19 -14.74 9.13 7.08
CA THR A 19 -15.55 7.95 6.74
C THR A 19 -15.25 6.78 7.70
N ILE A 20 -13.98 6.61 8.05
CA ILE A 20 -13.52 5.60 9.02
C ILE A 20 -14.10 5.87 10.41
N ASP A 21 -14.16 7.15 10.81
CA ASP A 21 -14.72 7.55 12.11
C ASP A 21 -16.24 7.35 12.18
N VAL A 22 -16.96 7.59 11.07
CA VAL A 22 -18.42 7.48 11.01
C VAL A 22 -18.89 6.03 10.90
N ILE A 23 -18.21 5.20 10.12
CA ILE A 23 -18.61 3.81 9.89
C ILE A 23 -17.95 2.93 10.95
N THR A 24 -18.70 2.53 11.97
CA THR A 24 -18.17 1.72 13.08
C THR A 24 -17.99 0.24 12.75
N ASP A 25 -18.71 -0.26 11.72
CA ASP A 25 -18.55 -1.62 11.23
C ASP A 25 -17.21 -1.81 10.52
N LEU A 26 -16.36 -2.66 11.11
CA LEU A 26 -15.03 -2.98 10.60
C LEU A 26 -15.07 -3.77 9.28
N GLN A 27 -16.15 -4.53 9.03
CA GLN A 27 -16.28 -5.37 7.84
C GLN A 27 -16.98 -4.65 6.68
N SER A 28 -17.40 -3.40 6.88
CA SER A 28 -17.98 -2.59 5.83
C SER A 28 -16.96 -2.33 4.71
N GLU A 29 -17.30 -2.73 3.48
CA GLU A 29 -16.44 -2.51 2.30
C GLU A 29 -16.06 -1.02 2.12
N ILE A 30 -16.96 -0.11 2.51
CA ILE A 30 -16.73 1.33 2.44
C ILE A 30 -15.64 1.75 3.44
N ARG A 31 -15.68 1.21 4.66
CA ARG A 31 -14.66 1.47 5.67
C ARG A 31 -13.32 0.88 5.25
N ILE A 32 -13.30 -0.40 4.87
CA ILE A 32 -12.07 -1.09 4.41
C ILE A 32 -11.44 -0.31 3.26
N SER A 33 -12.23 0.09 2.26
CA SER A 33 -11.74 0.89 1.15
C SER A 33 -11.19 2.24 1.64
N SER A 34 -11.85 2.90 2.58
CA SER A 34 -11.39 4.18 3.14
C SER A 34 -10.07 4.03 3.90
N GLU A 35 -9.91 2.98 4.70
CA GLU A 35 -8.65 2.70 5.41
C GLU A 35 -7.49 2.46 4.44
N TYR A 36 -7.72 1.68 3.38
CA TYR A 36 -6.75 1.47 2.31
C TYR A 36 -6.36 2.81 1.65
N TYR A 37 -7.33 3.58 1.13
CA TYR A 37 -7.00 4.83 0.42
C TYR A 37 -6.43 5.92 1.34
N ALA A 38 -6.79 5.94 2.63
CA ALA A 38 -6.14 6.81 3.61
C ALA A 38 -4.64 6.46 3.77
N ALA A 39 -4.29 5.17 3.78
CA ALA A 39 -2.91 4.72 3.79
C ALA A 39 -2.17 5.12 2.49
N ILE A 40 -2.80 4.98 1.33
CA ILE A 40 -2.20 5.41 0.05
C ILE A 40 -1.98 6.93 0.03
N CYS A 41 -2.94 7.73 0.48
CA CYS A 41 -2.74 9.18 0.63
C CYS A 41 -1.53 9.48 1.53
N ALA A 42 -1.36 8.77 2.64
CA ALA A 42 -0.21 8.97 3.52
C ALA A 42 1.13 8.64 2.82
N ILE A 43 1.17 7.62 1.96
CA ILE A 43 2.34 7.29 1.13
C ILE A 43 2.66 8.44 0.17
N GLU A 44 1.65 8.96 -0.53
CA GLU A 44 1.83 10.04 -1.52
C GLU A 44 2.21 11.37 -0.88
N LEU A 45 1.74 11.61 0.35
CA LEU A 45 2.10 12.78 1.16
C LEU A 45 3.44 12.63 1.90
N PHE A 46 4.15 11.50 1.72
CA PHE A 46 5.39 11.19 2.43
C PHE A 46 5.26 11.25 3.95
N HIS A 47 4.09 10.90 4.49
CA HIS A 47 3.89 10.86 5.92
C HIS A 47 4.64 9.68 6.56
N ASN A 48 5.20 9.91 7.75
CA ASN A 48 5.97 8.90 8.49
C ASN A 48 5.11 7.72 8.99
N ASP A 49 3.81 7.90 9.11
CA ASP A 49 2.86 6.89 9.58
C ASP A 49 2.34 5.97 8.45
N ALA A 50 2.73 6.21 7.20
CA ALA A 50 2.28 5.42 6.05
C ALA A 50 2.57 3.91 6.20
N GLU A 51 3.77 3.56 6.68
CA GLU A 51 4.15 2.16 6.96
C GLU A 51 3.23 1.54 8.02
N TYR A 52 2.89 2.30 9.06
CA TYR A 52 2.00 1.84 10.12
C TYR A 52 0.56 1.65 9.63
N LEU A 53 0.04 2.59 8.83
CA LEU A 53 -1.32 2.52 8.29
C LEU A 53 -1.51 1.31 7.36
N LEU A 54 -0.54 1.03 6.49
CA LEU A 54 -0.57 -0.16 5.63
C LEU A 54 -0.53 -1.46 6.45
N ASN A 55 0.41 -1.58 7.40
CA ASN A 55 0.49 -2.77 8.25
C ASN A 55 -0.78 -2.97 9.08
N LYS A 56 -1.34 -1.88 9.63
CA LYS A 56 -2.61 -1.94 10.35
C LYS A 56 -3.73 -2.45 9.45
N PHE A 57 -3.80 -1.96 8.22
CA PHE A 57 -4.80 -2.41 7.24
C PHE A 57 -4.67 -3.91 6.96
N ILE A 58 -3.45 -4.40 6.66
CA ILE A 58 -3.16 -5.82 6.38
C ILE A 58 -3.57 -6.72 7.56
N ILE A 59 -3.21 -6.32 8.79
CA ILE A 59 -3.53 -7.09 10.00
C ILE A 59 -5.03 -7.05 10.33
N SER A 60 -5.71 -5.94 10.05
CA SER A 60 -7.12 -5.76 10.40
C SER A 60 -8.07 -6.46 9.42
N HIS A 61 -7.65 -6.63 8.15
CA HIS A 61 -8.50 -7.14 7.07
C HIS A 61 -7.85 -8.28 6.28
N PRO A 62 -7.31 -9.34 6.91
CA PRO A 62 -6.45 -10.33 6.24
C PRO A 62 -7.11 -11.04 5.06
N ASP A 63 -8.43 -11.21 5.07
CA ASP A 63 -9.18 -11.91 4.02
C ASP A 63 -9.67 -11.00 2.88
N ASN A 64 -9.35 -9.70 2.93
CA ASN A 64 -9.82 -8.75 1.93
C ASN A 64 -8.92 -8.75 0.68
N SER A 65 -9.52 -8.67 -0.51
CA SER A 65 -8.78 -8.62 -1.78
C SER A 65 -7.83 -7.42 -1.92
N LYS A 66 -8.02 -6.36 -1.14
CA LYS A 66 -7.09 -5.20 -1.11
C LYS A 66 -5.82 -5.45 -0.30
N VAL A 67 -5.71 -6.56 0.45
CA VAL A 67 -4.50 -6.90 1.21
C VAL A 67 -3.31 -7.10 0.28
N GLU A 68 -3.49 -7.80 -0.84
CA GLU A 68 -2.44 -7.98 -1.85
C GLU A 68 -1.94 -6.64 -2.40
N LEU A 69 -2.87 -5.74 -2.72
CA LEU A 69 -2.52 -4.38 -3.12
C LEU A 69 -1.77 -3.62 -2.01
N ALA A 70 -2.18 -3.78 -0.75
CA ALA A 70 -1.50 -3.14 0.38
C ALA A 70 -0.08 -3.70 0.60
N ASN A 71 0.13 -5.02 0.45
CA ASN A 71 1.44 -5.66 0.49
C ASN A 71 2.36 -5.11 -0.62
N PHE A 72 1.85 -5.02 -1.84
CA PHE A 72 2.59 -4.45 -2.96
C PHE A 72 2.98 -2.98 -2.71
N GLN A 73 2.06 -2.19 -2.15
CA GLN A 73 2.34 -0.79 -1.78
C GLN A 73 3.35 -0.68 -0.64
N LEU A 74 3.32 -1.60 0.32
CA LEU A 74 4.31 -1.68 1.41
C LEU A 74 5.71 -2.00 0.87
N ALA A 75 5.83 -2.96 -0.05
CA ALA A 75 7.08 -3.28 -0.73
C ALA A 75 7.64 -2.07 -1.51
N LYS A 76 6.77 -1.37 -2.25
CA LYS A 76 7.11 -0.11 -2.94
C LYS A 76 7.57 0.99 -1.97
N LEU A 77 6.92 1.12 -0.81
CA LEU A 77 7.31 2.07 0.22
C LEU A 77 8.72 1.75 0.76
N TYR A 78 9.01 0.48 1.04
CA TYR A 78 10.35 0.06 1.48
C TYR A 78 11.42 0.28 0.41
N TYR A 79 11.11 -0.01 -0.85
CA TYR A 79 11.99 0.28 -1.97
C TYR A 79 12.32 1.78 -2.04
N ARG A 80 11.30 2.64 -1.96
CA ARG A 80 11.46 4.10 -1.99
C ARG A 80 12.30 4.63 -0.83
N GLN A 81 12.21 3.99 0.34
CA GLN A 81 13.01 4.29 1.52
C GLN A 81 14.42 3.64 1.48
N GLN A 82 14.81 2.98 0.37
CA GLN A 82 16.07 2.25 0.22
C GLN A 82 16.27 1.12 1.23
N LYS A 83 15.18 0.64 1.85
CA LYS A 83 15.19 -0.51 2.76
C LYS A 83 15.12 -1.80 1.94
N TYR A 84 16.10 -2.04 1.07
CA TYR A 84 16.07 -3.11 0.06
C TYR A 84 15.83 -4.51 0.63
N LEU A 85 16.36 -4.82 1.82
CA LEU A 85 16.11 -6.10 2.49
C LEU A 85 14.63 -6.27 2.89
N LYS A 86 13.97 -5.19 3.33
CA LYS A 86 12.54 -5.24 3.64
C LYS A 86 11.69 -5.25 2.37
N ALA A 87 12.12 -4.51 1.36
CA ALA A 87 11.44 -4.47 0.07
C ALA A 87 11.43 -5.86 -0.59
N GLU A 88 12.56 -6.56 -0.63
CA GLU A 88 12.65 -7.91 -1.19
C GLU A 88 11.72 -8.89 -0.47
N LYS A 89 11.79 -8.97 0.87
CA LYS A 89 10.88 -9.83 1.64
C LYS A 89 9.41 -9.51 1.38
N ALA A 90 9.06 -8.23 1.35
CA ALA A 90 7.69 -7.82 1.07
C ALA A 90 7.28 -8.12 -0.39
N PHE A 91 8.20 -8.09 -1.35
CA PHE A 91 7.93 -8.51 -2.72
C PHE A 91 7.78 -10.03 -2.85
N GLU A 92 8.50 -10.84 -2.06
CA GLU A 92 8.33 -12.30 -2.04
C GLU A 92 6.91 -12.72 -1.61
N ASP A 93 6.26 -11.91 -0.78
CA ASP A 93 4.90 -12.16 -0.29
C ASP A 93 3.79 -11.69 -1.26
N VAL A 94 4.14 -11.03 -2.38
CA VAL A 94 3.15 -10.52 -3.35
C VAL A 94 2.82 -11.59 -4.38
N ASP A 95 1.54 -11.90 -4.55
CA ASP A 95 1.10 -12.75 -5.67
C ASP A 95 1.11 -11.99 -7.00
N VAL A 96 2.01 -12.36 -7.90
CA VAL A 96 2.13 -11.76 -9.23
C VAL A 96 0.91 -11.97 -10.12
N TYR A 97 0.06 -12.96 -9.83
CA TYR A 97 -1.17 -13.22 -10.59
C TYR A 97 -2.26 -12.16 -10.33
N ASP A 98 -2.18 -11.46 -9.21
CA ASP A 98 -3.12 -10.39 -8.84
C ASP A 98 -2.69 -9.01 -9.37
N LEU A 99 -1.50 -8.91 -9.97
CA LEU A 99 -0.97 -7.67 -10.53
C LEU A 99 -1.39 -7.49 -12.00
N ASN A 100 -1.73 -6.24 -12.35
CA ASN A 100 -1.91 -5.88 -13.75
C ASN A 100 -0.55 -5.75 -14.48
N THR A 101 -0.56 -5.59 -15.80
CA THR A 101 0.66 -5.52 -16.63
C THR A 101 1.65 -4.43 -16.21
N GLU A 102 1.16 -3.27 -15.78
CA GLU A 102 2.00 -2.15 -15.34
C GLU A 102 2.62 -2.45 -13.97
N GLU A 103 1.79 -2.95 -13.03
CA GLU A 103 2.22 -3.34 -11.70
C GLU A 103 3.23 -4.49 -11.74
N LEU A 104 3.02 -5.46 -12.62
CA LEU A 104 3.92 -6.59 -12.83
C LEU A 104 5.28 -6.13 -13.36
N SER A 105 5.28 -5.18 -14.30
CA SER A 105 6.52 -4.59 -14.82
C SER A 105 7.27 -3.83 -13.71
N GLU A 106 6.55 -3.06 -12.90
CA GLU A 106 7.11 -2.34 -11.77
C GLU A 106 7.65 -3.29 -10.68
N TYR A 107 6.93 -4.37 -10.40
CA TYR A 107 7.32 -5.45 -9.49
C TYR A 107 8.66 -6.04 -9.88
N TYR A 108 8.79 -6.55 -11.12
CA TYR A 108 10.02 -7.18 -11.57
C TYR A 108 11.21 -6.22 -11.56
N PHE A 109 10.99 -4.97 -11.97
CA PHE A 109 12.05 -3.96 -11.95
C PHE A 109 12.54 -3.67 -10.53
N LYS A 110 11.63 -3.39 -9.59
CA LYS A 110 11.98 -3.01 -8.22
C LYS A 110 12.50 -4.18 -7.39
N SER A 111 11.92 -5.37 -7.57
CA SER A 111 12.39 -6.60 -6.93
C SER A 111 13.80 -6.94 -7.42
N GLY A 112 14.02 -7.00 -8.73
CA GLY A 112 15.34 -7.26 -9.32
C GLY A 112 16.40 -6.24 -8.91
N TYR A 113 16.05 -4.96 -8.85
CA TYR A 113 16.96 -3.93 -8.35
C TYR A 113 17.30 -4.12 -6.86
N SER A 114 16.32 -4.51 -6.04
CA SER A 114 16.54 -4.81 -4.62
C SER A 114 17.51 -5.98 -4.45
N PHE A 115 17.36 -7.06 -5.24
CA PHE A 115 18.31 -8.17 -5.27
C PHE A 115 19.74 -7.72 -5.65
N PHE A 116 19.87 -6.91 -6.70
CA PHE A 116 21.15 -6.37 -7.13
C PHE A 116 21.83 -5.54 -6.03
N MET A 117 21.09 -4.66 -5.37
CA MET A 117 21.61 -3.83 -4.27
C MET A 117 22.04 -4.68 -3.06
N LEU A 118 21.37 -5.80 -2.82
CA LEU A 118 21.73 -6.75 -1.76
C LEU A 118 22.93 -7.64 -2.13
N LYS A 119 23.47 -7.53 -3.36
CA LYS A 119 24.55 -8.39 -3.88
C LYS A 119 24.22 -9.89 -3.80
N LYS A 120 22.94 -10.22 -3.88
CA LYS A 120 22.43 -11.60 -4.03
C LYS A 120 22.31 -11.87 -5.53
N TYR A 121 23.37 -12.37 -6.16
CA TYR A 121 23.42 -12.74 -7.58
C TYR A 121 23.82 -14.20 -7.75
#